data_AF-A0A7C4SCY1-F1
#
_entry.id   AF-A0A7C4SCY1-F1
#
_cell.length_a   1.000
_cell.length_b   1.000
_cell.length_c   1.000
_cell.angle_alpha   90.00
_cell.angle_beta   90.00
_cell.angle_gamma   90.00
#
_symmetry.space_group_name_H-M   'P 1'
#
loop_
_entity.id
_entity.type
_entity.pdbx_description
1 polymer ?
#
loop_
_entity_poly.entity_id
_entity_poly.type
_entity_poly.pdbx_seq_one_letter_code
_entity_poly.pdbx_strand_id
1 'polypeptide(L)'
;MAGSTVWEKEIPFVDLSDEAARRRFEEFLASVMRETYGKYLGGTLNVNYMGLPGLLFYIDDDAGPLLEVLIAYSFSSVRYRVQLLRPFASSSVAERVVGFLESALRFFAETGGVGVAYFVFVPGRQIVPPRTESRTRRALQTLLLSNLVFLFAISMVISYLVYAAFREYAPFALVLSQIPLMLISYKLVPSLMGDWRIDRGHRYVYLVGLRMPLEKYQEVLNRVIMPRRYEIKRRLYAASLERGEEPSEELVRAMMSEYGLQPEDYEAEIKRVDLYGIVERVAARFKTKRLPSVYLSNVVVPNAAASGVGWRLSSVVVTTGLLSRLDEEEIEAVLGHEFSHLMHHDVVSFFLLSSVEYLSRVYVITRFWPFFATPLGFLYLWFSLTAFFVVAKFVEARADIDSAVLLGTPDKLASALRKIGFRHFYLESRGGGRLAAWLRWDPHPPLTYRYEKLLELSSKKVVKGPWREAIASCLNDLAKSFRAVF
;
A
#
# COMPACT_ATOMS: atom_id res chain seq x y z
N MET A 1 -14.41 40.39 22.29
CA MET A 1 -13.46 39.74 21.36
C MET A 1 -13.77 38.25 21.36
N ALA A 2 -14.73 37.82 20.55
CA ALA A 2 -15.01 36.40 20.36
C ALA A 2 -13.92 35.85 19.43
N GLY A 3 -13.14 34.87 19.90
CA GLY A 3 -12.08 34.26 19.11
C GLY A 3 -12.66 33.69 17.81
N SER A 4 -12.18 34.14 16.65
CA SER A 4 -12.50 33.50 15.38
C SER A 4 -12.03 32.05 15.46
N THR A 5 -12.91 31.11 15.12
CA THR A 5 -12.51 29.70 15.04
C THR A 5 -11.57 29.55 13.85
N VAL A 6 -10.33 29.15 14.13
CA VAL A 6 -9.28 28.95 13.14
C VAL A 6 -8.86 27.48 13.15
N TRP A 7 -8.85 26.87 11.98
CA TRP A 7 -8.31 25.53 11.77
C TRP A 7 -7.03 25.65 10.97
N GLU A 8 -5.91 25.25 11.54
CA GLU A 8 -4.60 25.29 10.88
C GLU A 8 -3.92 23.93 10.95
N LYS A 9 -3.34 23.48 9.84
CA LYS A 9 -2.66 22.19 9.78
C LYS A 9 -1.65 22.12 8.65
N GLU A 10 -0.61 21.32 8.88
CA GLU A 10 0.38 20.95 7.87
C GLU A 10 0.16 19.53 7.35
N ILE A 11 0.23 19.38 6.03
CA ILE A 11 0.21 18.13 5.29
C ILE A 11 1.62 17.91 4.76
N PRO A 12 2.37 16.93 5.30
CA PRO A 12 3.72 16.68 4.86
C PRO A 12 3.75 15.90 3.54
N PHE A 13 4.92 15.89 2.89
CA PHE A 13 5.27 15.07 1.71
C PHE A 13 4.50 15.38 0.44
N VAL A 14 4.07 16.62 0.27
CA VAL A 14 3.63 17.12 -1.03
C VAL A 14 4.88 17.53 -1.79
N ASP A 15 5.25 16.77 -2.81
CA ASP A 15 6.43 17.07 -3.62
C ASP A 15 6.15 18.25 -4.55
N LEU A 16 6.67 19.41 -4.15
CA LEU A 16 6.61 20.68 -4.85
C LEU A 16 8.02 21.22 -5.10
N SER A 17 8.97 20.29 -5.25
CA SER A 17 10.40 20.59 -5.42
C SER A 17 10.68 21.30 -6.74
N ASP A 18 9.98 20.90 -7.80
CA ASP A 18 10.08 21.48 -9.15
C ASP A 18 8.93 22.46 -9.44
N GLU A 19 9.21 23.45 -10.27
CA GLU A 19 8.28 24.49 -10.74
C GLU A 19 7.08 23.88 -11.47
N ALA A 20 7.29 22.83 -12.27
CA ALA A 20 6.21 22.12 -12.93
C ALA A 20 5.25 21.46 -11.93
N ALA A 21 5.76 20.93 -10.81
CA ALA A 21 4.94 20.33 -9.76
C ALA A 21 4.12 21.38 -9.00
N ARG A 22 4.72 22.53 -8.71
CA ARG A 22 4.04 23.69 -8.10
C ARG A 22 2.90 24.20 -8.96
N ARG A 23 3.17 24.38 -10.26
CA ARG A 23 2.15 24.84 -11.20
C ARG A 23 0.97 23.86 -11.27
N ARG A 24 1.23 22.56 -11.36
CA ARG A 24 0.18 21.54 -11.32
C ARG A 24 -0.61 21.56 -10.01
N PHE A 25 0.06 21.79 -8.88
CA PHE A 25 -0.59 21.89 -7.58
C PHE A 25 -1.54 23.10 -7.50
N GLU A 26 -1.08 24.26 -7.95
CA GLU A 26 -1.89 25.48 -7.99
C GLU A 26 -3.08 25.34 -8.94
N GLU A 27 -2.87 24.80 -10.14
CA GLU A 27 -3.91 24.53 -11.13
C GLU A 27 -4.94 23.53 -10.60
N PHE A 28 -4.49 22.42 -9.99
CA PHE A 28 -5.35 21.42 -9.35
C PHE A 28 -6.23 22.03 -8.25
N LEU A 29 -5.63 22.81 -7.33
CA LEU A 29 -6.38 23.43 -6.25
C LEU A 29 -7.40 24.44 -6.77
N ALA A 30 -7.01 25.29 -7.72
CA ALA A 30 -7.91 26.26 -8.32
C ALA A 30 -9.08 25.57 -9.05
N SER A 31 -8.79 24.48 -9.78
CA SER A 31 -9.77 23.64 -10.48
C SER A 31 -10.78 23.04 -9.51
N VAL A 32 -10.30 22.32 -8.50
CA VAL A 32 -11.12 21.61 -7.50
C VAL A 32 -11.96 22.57 -6.65
N MET A 33 -11.40 23.71 -6.25
CA MET A 33 -12.14 24.77 -5.53
C MET A 33 -13.24 25.39 -6.40
N ARG A 34 -12.96 25.64 -7.68
CA ARG A 34 -13.94 26.21 -8.62
C ARG A 34 -15.06 25.23 -8.93
N GLU A 35 -14.76 23.95 -9.13
CA GLU A 35 -15.77 22.93 -9.40
C GLU A 35 -16.70 22.71 -8.20
N THR A 36 -16.14 22.76 -6.98
CA THR A 36 -16.90 22.46 -5.76
C THR A 36 -17.70 23.66 -5.25
N TYR A 37 -17.09 24.86 -5.24
CA TYR A 37 -17.72 26.06 -4.66
C TYR A 37 -18.32 26.99 -5.71
N GLY A 38 -17.88 26.92 -6.97
CA GLY A 38 -18.50 27.60 -8.11
C GLY A 38 -18.83 29.07 -7.85
N LYS A 39 -20.13 29.39 -7.83
CA LYS A 39 -20.66 30.73 -7.59
C LYS A 39 -20.37 31.30 -6.19
N TYR A 40 -20.00 30.46 -5.23
CA TYR A 40 -19.63 30.83 -3.87
C TYR A 40 -18.13 31.13 -3.73
N LEU A 41 -17.33 30.97 -4.79
CA LEU A 41 -15.92 31.31 -4.75
C LEU A 41 -15.74 32.81 -5.05
N GLY A 42 -15.51 33.61 -4.01
CA GLY A 42 -15.37 35.07 -4.11
C GLY A 42 -14.08 35.53 -4.82
N GLY A 43 -13.09 34.64 -4.93
CA GLY A 43 -11.86 34.89 -5.68
C GLY A 43 -10.69 33.98 -5.27
N THR A 44 -9.61 34.04 -6.05
CA THR A 44 -8.33 33.38 -5.76
C THR A 44 -7.22 34.41 -5.87
N LEU A 45 -6.39 34.53 -4.83
CA LEU A 45 -5.25 35.44 -4.80
C LEU A 45 -3.97 34.64 -4.52
N ASN A 46 -2.92 34.94 -5.28
CA ASN A 46 -1.58 34.48 -4.95
C ASN A 46 -1.04 35.36 -3.83
N VAL A 47 -0.60 34.74 -2.74
CA VAL A 47 -0.13 35.41 -1.54
C VAL A 47 1.23 34.88 -1.12
N ASN A 48 1.98 35.70 -0.40
CA ASN A 48 3.17 35.25 0.32
C ASN A 48 2.86 35.25 1.81
N TYR A 49 2.85 34.07 2.42
CA TYR A 49 2.55 33.90 3.83
C TYR A 49 3.80 33.41 4.57
N MET A 50 4.33 34.25 5.47
CA MET A 50 5.54 33.96 6.24
C MET A 50 6.76 33.59 5.38
N GLY A 51 6.89 34.17 4.18
CA GLY A 51 7.98 33.87 3.24
C GLY A 51 7.71 32.66 2.34
N LEU A 52 6.56 31.98 2.49
CA LEU A 52 6.15 30.87 1.64
C LEU A 52 5.13 31.33 0.58
N PRO A 53 5.24 30.86 -0.67
CA PRO A 53 4.18 31.05 -1.65
C PRO A 53 2.89 30.37 -1.19
N GLY A 54 1.75 30.94 -1.56
CA GLY A 54 0.45 30.45 -1.15
C GLY A 54 -0.70 30.93 -2.02
N LEU A 55 -1.84 30.26 -1.85
CA LEU A 55 -3.12 30.60 -2.45
C LEU A 55 -4.11 30.99 -1.35
N LEU A 56 -4.83 32.07 -1.58
CA LEU A 56 -5.90 32.54 -0.72
C LEU A 56 -7.22 32.45 -1.47
N PHE A 57 -8.19 31.75 -0.88
CA PHE A 57 -9.54 31.61 -1.40
C PHE A 57 -10.54 32.23 -0.43
N TYR A 58 -11.50 32.96 -0.98
CA TYR A 58 -12.69 33.42 -0.25
C TYR A 58 -13.88 32.56 -0.64
N ILE A 59 -14.55 32.00 0.36
CA ILE A 59 -15.83 31.31 0.16
C ILE A 59 -16.92 32.21 0.73
N ASP A 60 -17.80 32.63 -0.15
CA ASP A 60 -18.89 33.57 0.10
C ASP A 60 -20.21 32.83 0.31
N ASP A 61 -21.17 33.52 0.91
CA ASP A 61 -22.59 33.18 0.85
C ASP A 61 -23.39 34.37 0.28
N ASP A 62 -24.72 34.28 0.28
CA ASP A 62 -25.61 35.33 -0.24
C ASP A 62 -25.45 36.70 0.48
N ALA A 63 -24.78 36.74 1.64
CA ALA A 63 -24.51 37.94 2.43
C ALA A 63 -23.02 38.36 2.45
N GLY A 64 -22.17 37.75 1.62
CA GLY A 64 -20.76 38.12 1.42
C GLY A 64 -19.75 37.07 1.93
N PRO A 65 -18.49 37.46 2.20
CA PRO A 65 -17.44 36.52 2.60
C PRO A 65 -17.75 35.78 3.91
N LEU A 66 -17.74 34.45 3.85
CA LEU A 66 -18.04 33.58 4.99
C LEU A 66 -16.76 33.00 5.59
N LEU A 67 -15.89 32.47 4.73
CA LEU A 67 -14.66 31.79 5.09
C LEU A 67 -13.48 32.34 4.30
N GLU A 68 -12.34 32.40 4.96
CA GLU A 68 -11.03 32.58 4.35
C GLU A 68 -10.28 31.25 4.41
N VAL A 69 -9.77 30.80 3.26
CA VAL A 69 -8.96 29.58 3.14
C VAL A 69 -7.60 29.96 2.57
N LEU A 70 -6.60 29.97 3.44
CA LEU A 70 -5.20 30.18 3.07
C LEU A 70 -4.50 28.83 2.94
N ILE A 71 -3.75 28.65 1.87
CA ILE A 71 -2.91 27.48 1.62
C ILE A 71 -1.51 27.98 1.30
N ALA A 72 -0.55 27.79 2.21
CA ALA A 72 0.86 28.12 2.01
C ALA A 72 1.66 26.83 1.81
N TYR A 73 2.67 26.83 0.95
CA TYR A 73 3.40 25.60 0.63
C TYR A 73 4.91 25.80 0.56
N SER A 74 5.63 24.76 0.97
CA SER A 74 7.08 24.62 0.86
C SER A 74 7.43 23.62 -0.23
N PHE A 75 8.72 23.32 -0.41
CA PHE A 75 9.17 22.28 -1.36
C PHE A 75 8.63 20.88 -1.04
N SER A 76 8.27 20.60 0.21
CA SER A 76 7.95 19.25 0.68
C SER A 76 6.74 19.17 1.62
N SER A 77 6.02 20.27 1.82
CA SER A 77 4.83 20.31 2.69
C SER A 77 3.87 21.41 2.28
N VAL A 78 2.60 21.22 2.62
CA VAL A 78 1.54 22.21 2.43
C VAL A 78 0.90 22.50 3.77
N ARG A 79 0.81 23.76 4.15
CA ARG A 79 0.06 24.24 5.31
C ARG A 79 -1.23 24.89 4.84
N TYR A 80 -2.33 24.57 5.48
CA TYR A 80 -3.58 25.29 5.26
C TYR A 80 -4.08 25.92 6.56
N ARG A 81 -4.81 27.02 6.41
CA ARG A 81 -5.50 27.74 7.46
C ARG A 81 -6.89 28.12 6.96
N VAL A 82 -7.93 27.65 7.65
CA VAL A 82 -9.33 28.02 7.40
C VAL A 82 -9.80 28.88 8.56
N GLN A 83 -10.31 30.08 8.25
CA GLN A 83 -10.79 31.03 9.23
C GLN A 83 -12.22 31.45 8.93
N LEU A 84 -13.07 31.40 9.96
CA LEU A 84 -14.42 31.95 9.90
C LEU A 84 -14.36 33.47 10.01
N LEU A 85 -14.88 34.19 9.02
CA LEU A 85 -14.88 35.65 8.99
C LEU A 85 -16.09 36.23 9.73
N ARG A 86 -17.22 35.52 9.74
CA ARG A 86 -18.45 35.95 10.42
C ARG A 86 -18.72 35.16 11.71
N PRO A 87 -18.94 35.83 12.86
CA PRO A 87 -19.08 35.17 14.16
C PRO A 87 -20.31 34.24 14.30
N PHE A 88 -21.36 34.46 13.50
CA PHE A 88 -22.63 33.73 13.60
C PHE A 88 -22.73 32.54 12.65
N ALA A 89 -21.72 32.32 11.82
CA ALA A 89 -21.71 31.20 10.89
C ALA A 89 -21.47 29.87 11.62
N SER A 90 -22.22 28.83 11.26
CA SER A 90 -22.08 27.51 11.89
C SER A 90 -20.69 26.93 11.65
N SER A 91 -20.03 26.46 12.72
CA SER A 91 -18.77 25.72 12.64
C SER A 91 -18.84 24.51 11.71
N SER A 92 -20.03 23.94 11.52
CA SER A 92 -20.25 22.81 10.59
C SER A 92 -19.90 23.13 9.13
N VAL A 93 -20.01 24.40 8.71
CA VAL A 93 -19.65 24.81 7.35
C VAL A 93 -18.14 24.78 7.20
N ALA A 94 -17.41 25.37 8.16
CA ALA A 94 -15.95 25.34 8.17
C ALA A 94 -15.41 23.91 8.25
N GLU A 95 -16.01 23.04 9.06
CA GLU A 95 -15.64 21.62 9.15
C GLU A 95 -15.81 20.87 7.82
N ARG A 96 -16.88 21.16 7.06
CA ARG A 96 -17.07 20.60 5.71
C ARG A 96 -15.98 21.08 4.74
N VAL A 97 -15.64 22.37 4.77
CA VAL A 97 -14.56 22.92 3.93
C VAL A 97 -13.21 22.32 4.31
N VAL A 98 -12.90 22.21 5.60
CA VAL A 98 -11.68 21.56 6.09
C VAL A 98 -11.63 20.09 5.65
N GLY A 99 -12.72 19.34 5.80
CA GLY A 99 -12.78 17.93 5.39
C GLY A 99 -12.58 17.74 3.88
N PHE A 100 -13.16 18.63 3.07
CA PHE A 100 -12.96 18.68 1.63
C PHE A 100 -11.50 19.00 1.28
N LEU A 101 -10.94 20.06 1.87
CA LEU A 101 -9.57 20.51 1.61
C LEU A 101 -8.54 19.46 2.02
N GLU A 102 -8.67 18.85 3.20
CA GLU A 102 -7.82 17.73 3.62
C GLU A 102 -7.91 16.58 2.61
N SER A 103 -9.07 16.32 2.03
CA SER A 103 -9.26 15.24 1.05
C SER A 103 -8.61 15.56 -0.29
N ALA A 104 -8.80 16.78 -0.81
CA ALA A 104 -8.17 17.25 -2.04
C ALA A 104 -6.64 17.27 -1.93
N LEU A 105 -6.09 17.83 -0.85
CA LEU A 105 -4.64 17.89 -0.62
C LEU A 105 -4.03 16.50 -0.45
N ARG A 106 -4.71 15.57 0.24
CA ARG A 106 -4.27 14.16 0.34
C ARG A 106 -4.28 13.47 -1.01
N PHE A 107 -5.31 13.72 -1.81
CA PHE A 107 -5.42 13.13 -3.14
C PHE A 107 -4.29 13.62 -4.05
N PHE A 108 -3.98 14.91 -4.01
CA PHE A 108 -2.82 15.45 -4.73
C PHE A 108 -1.51 14.88 -4.19
N ALA A 109 -1.33 14.77 -2.88
CA ALA A 109 -0.12 14.20 -2.30
C ALA A 109 0.13 12.74 -2.74
N GLU A 110 -0.93 11.95 -2.97
CA GLU A 110 -0.82 10.57 -3.46
C GLU A 110 -0.61 10.49 -4.99
N THR A 111 -1.26 11.36 -5.76
CA THR A 111 -1.33 11.25 -7.22
C THR A 111 -0.44 12.25 -7.97
N GLY A 112 0.04 13.29 -7.31
CA GLY A 112 0.70 14.44 -7.93
C GLY A 112 -0.22 15.23 -8.88
N GLY A 113 -1.54 15.09 -8.73
CA GLY A 113 -2.51 15.74 -9.62
C GLY A 113 -2.73 15.02 -10.96
N VAL A 114 -2.19 13.82 -11.14
CA VAL A 114 -2.25 13.08 -12.41
C VAL A 114 -2.87 11.70 -12.26
N GLY A 115 -3.68 11.32 -13.23
CA GLY A 115 -4.12 9.94 -13.42
C GLY A 115 -3.24 9.25 -14.48
N VAL A 116 -2.90 7.99 -14.25
CA VAL A 116 -2.12 7.21 -15.23
C VAL A 116 -2.85 5.92 -15.57
N ALA A 117 -3.16 5.73 -16.85
CA ALA A 117 -3.73 4.49 -17.35
C ALA A 117 -2.61 3.63 -17.95
N TYR A 118 -2.36 2.45 -17.35
CA TYR A 118 -1.30 1.55 -17.79
C TYR A 118 -1.81 0.36 -18.60
N PHE A 119 -1.16 0.09 -19.72
CA PHE A 119 -1.21 -1.18 -20.44
C PHE A 119 0.05 -1.99 -20.12
N VAL A 120 -0.13 -3.17 -19.52
CA VAL A 120 1.00 -4.01 -19.07
C VAL A 120 1.22 -5.21 -19.98
N PHE A 121 2.47 -5.44 -20.35
CA PHE A 121 2.89 -6.51 -21.24
C PHE A 121 4.05 -7.30 -20.66
N VAL A 122 4.03 -8.61 -20.92
CA VAL A 122 5.17 -9.51 -20.72
C VAL A 122 5.41 -10.15 -22.11
N PRO A 123 6.51 -9.81 -22.80
CA PRO A 123 6.79 -10.33 -24.14
C PRO A 123 6.74 -11.86 -24.15
N GLY A 124 6.24 -12.47 -25.22
CA GLY A 124 6.13 -13.93 -25.36
C GLY A 124 5.07 -14.60 -24.47
N ARG A 125 4.34 -13.83 -23.65
CA ARG A 125 3.23 -14.34 -22.83
C ARG A 125 1.89 -13.89 -23.39
N GLN A 126 0.87 -14.73 -23.21
CA GLN A 126 -0.49 -14.40 -23.62
C GLN A 126 -0.98 -13.15 -22.88
N ILE A 127 -1.77 -12.35 -23.59
CA ILE A 127 -2.47 -11.20 -23.01
C ILE A 127 -3.55 -11.75 -22.09
N VAL A 128 -3.29 -11.74 -20.78
CA VAL A 128 -4.25 -12.18 -19.76
C VAL A 128 -5.21 -11.02 -19.45
N PRO A 129 -6.54 -11.20 -19.59
CA PRO A 129 -7.50 -10.23 -19.06
C PRO A 129 -7.40 -10.19 -17.53
N PRO A 130 -7.67 -9.05 -16.86
CA PRO A 130 -7.72 -9.02 -15.40
C PRO A 130 -8.62 -10.14 -14.86
N ARG A 131 -8.19 -10.84 -13.80
CA ARG A 131 -8.86 -12.05 -13.24
C ARG A 131 -10.33 -11.87 -12.87
N THR A 132 -10.83 -10.64 -12.86
CA THR A 132 -12.20 -10.23 -12.57
C THR A 132 -13.26 -10.81 -13.52
N GLU A 133 -12.89 -11.44 -14.63
CA GLU A 133 -13.83 -11.99 -15.63
C GLU A 133 -14.15 -13.50 -15.47
N SER A 134 -13.39 -14.27 -14.68
CA SER A 134 -13.77 -15.65 -14.37
C SER A 134 -14.81 -15.68 -13.25
N ARG A 135 -16.10 -15.88 -13.59
CA ARG A 135 -17.21 -15.96 -12.62
C ARG A 135 -16.93 -16.93 -11.46
N THR A 136 -16.37 -18.10 -11.77
CA THR A 136 -16.01 -19.15 -10.79
C THR A 136 -14.87 -18.73 -9.87
N ARG A 137 -13.78 -18.17 -10.40
CA ARG A 137 -12.65 -17.71 -9.57
C ARG A 137 -12.98 -16.46 -8.77
N ARG A 138 -13.80 -15.55 -9.32
CA ARG A 138 -14.31 -14.39 -8.60
C ARG A 138 -15.20 -14.82 -7.43
N ALA A 139 -16.12 -15.76 -7.65
CA ALA A 139 -16.94 -16.32 -6.56
C ALA A 139 -16.07 -16.99 -5.48
N LEU A 140 -15.06 -17.76 -5.87
CA LEU A 140 -14.13 -18.41 -4.94
C LEU A 140 -13.31 -17.38 -4.13
N GLN A 141 -12.79 -16.34 -4.78
CA GLN A 141 -12.08 -15.25 -4.11
C GLN A 141 -13.00 -14.44 -3.18
N THR A 142 -14.22 -14.12 -3.61
CA THR A 142 -15.19 -13.41 -2.78
C THR A 142 -15.59 -14.25 -1.55
N LEU A 143 -15.82 -15.55 -1.73
CA LEU A 143 -16.17 -16.47 -0.63
C LEU A 143 -15.03 -16.67 0.38
N LEU A 144 -13.78 -16.83 -0.08
CA LEU A 144 -12.64 -17.15 0.80
C LEU A 144 -11.91 -15.92 1.36
N LEU A 145 -11.76 -14.84 0.58
CA LEU A 145 -10.87 -13.73 0.93
C LEU A 145 -11.60 -12.46 1.39
N SER A 146 -12.90 -12.31 1.07
CA SER A 146 -13.63 -11.07 1.36
C SER A 146 -14.67 -11.17 2.48
N ASN A 147 -14.94 -12.36 3.00
CA ASN A 147 -15.89 -12.55 4.10
C ASN A 147 -15.36 -13.52 5.16
N LEU A 148 -14.84 -12.96 6.25
CA LEU A 148 -14.34 -13.67 7.43
C LEU A 148 -15.39 -14.61 8.04
N VAL A 149 -16.68 -14.30 7.92
CA VAL A 149 -17.78 -15.15 8.45
C VAL A 149 -17.85 -16.48 7.70
N PHE A 150 -17.68 -16.48 6.38
CA PHE A 150 -17.70 -17.72 5.59
C PHE A 150 -16.45 -18.56 5.85
N LEU A 151 -15.27 -17.92 5.92
CA LEU A 151 -14.03 -18.62 6.28
C LEU A 151 -14.15 -19.26 7.67
N PHE A 152 -14.70 -18.52 8.63
CA PHE A 152 -14.97 -19.01 9.98
C PHE A 152 -15.96 -20.19 9.97
N ALA A 153 -17.08 -20.07 9.26
CA ALA A 153 -18.07 -21.15 9.14
C ALA A 153 -17.48 -22.42 8.52
N ILE A 154 -16.70 -22.29 7.43
CA ILE A 154 -15.99 -23.41 6.81
C ILE A 154 -15.00 -24.03 7.80
N SER A 155 -14.25 -23.22 8.54
CA SER A 155 -13.30 -23.71 9.54
C SER A 155 -13.99 -24.46 10.68
N MET A 156 -15.19 -24.04 11.10
CA MET A 156 -15.99 -24.74 12.10
C MET A 156 -16.48 -26.09 11.58
N VAL A 157 -16.97 -26.15 10.33
CA VAL A 157 -17.38 -27.41 9.71
C VAL A 157 -16.20 -28.38 9.60
N ILE A 158 -15.05 -27.91 9.12
CA ILE A 158 -13.82 -28.73 9.05
C ILE A 158 -13.44 -29.22 10.45
N SER A 159 -13.44 -28.33 11.45
CA SER A 159 -13.13 -28.67 12.84
C SER A 159 -14.06 -29.76 13.39
N TYR A 160 -15.38 -29.63 13.15
CA TYR A 160 -16.36 -30.63 13.55
C TYR A 160 -16.15 -31.98 12.85
N LEU A 161 -15.89 -31.98 11.53
CA LEU A 161 -15.62 -33.21 10.78
C LEU A 161 -14.36 -33.92 11.27
N VAL A 162 -13.29 -33.16 11.54
CA VAL A 162 -12.06 -33.70 12.12
C VAL A 162 -12.30 -34.23 13.53
N TYR A 163 -13.12 -33.54 14.34
CA TYR A 163 -13.53 -34.04 15.66
C TYR A 163 -14.33 -35.35 15.57
N ALA A 164 -15.28 -35.46 14.65
CA ALA A 164 -16.07 -36.67 14.45
C ALA A 164 -15.19 -37.88 14.08
N ALA A 165 -14.15 -37.66 13.27
CA ALA A 165 -13.24 -38.71 12.81
C ALA A 165 -12.15 -39.08 13.84
N PHE A 166 -11.52 -38.09 14.49
CA PHE A 166 -10.31 -38.29 15.31
C PHE A 166 -10.53 -38.15 16.82
N ARG A 167 -11.72 -37.72 17.26
CA ARG A 167 -12.12 -37.60 18.69
C ARG A 167 -11.09 -36.84 19.52
N GLU A 168 -10.49 -37.47 20.52
CA GLU A 168 -9.50 -36.86 21.44
C GLU A 168 -8.22 -36.40 20.73
N TYR A 169 -7.90 -36.99 19.58
CA TYR A 169 -6.76 -36.61 18.74
C TYR A 169 -7.09 -35.51 17.73
N ALA A 170 -8.34 -35.02 17.69
CA ALA A 170 -8.76 -34.01 16.73
C ALA A 170 -7.93 -32.71 16.77
N PRO A 171 -7.51 -32.18 17.94
CA PRO A 171 -6.63 -31.01 17.97
C PRO A 171 -5.29 -31.24 17.27
N PHE A 172 -4.66 -32.40 17.48
CA PHE A 172 -3.44 -32.77 16.75
C PHE A 172 -3.70 -32.97 15.27
N ALA A 173 -4.79 -33.67 14.91
CA ALA A 173 -5.18 -33.89 13.52
C ALA A 173 -5.41 -32.56 12.79
N LEU A 174 -6.02 -31.56 13.44
CA LEU A 174 -6.20 -30.22 12.88
C LEU A 174 -4.86 -29.54 12.60
N VAL A 175 -3.94 -29.51 13.56
CA VAL A 175 -2.59 -28.94 13.35
C VAL A 175 -1.86 -29.66 12.21
N LEU A 176 -1.84 -30.99 12.23
CA LEU A 176 -1.17 -31.80 11.21
C LEU A 176 -1.78 -31.61 9.81
N SER A 177 -3.09 -31.40 9.73
CA SER A 177 -3.79 -31.15 8.46
C SER A 177 -3.36 -29.86 7.76
N GLN A 178 -2.80 -28.89 8.51
CA GLN A 178 -2.31 -27.62 7.94
C GLN A 178 -0.91 -27.76 7.33
N ILE A 179 -0.12 -28.78 7.69
CA ILE A 179 1.25 -28.95 7.20
C ILE A 179 1.30 -29.10 5.67
N PRO A 180 0.49 -29.95 5.01
CA PRO A 180 0.45 -30.03 3.56
C PRO A 180 0.11 -28.68 2.90
N LEU A 181 -0.84 -27.93 3.47
CA LEU A 181 -1.23 -26.61 2.97
C LEU A 181 -0.06 -25.63 3.06
N MET A 182 0.64 -25.62 4.19
CA MET A 182 1.84 -24.80 4.40
C MET A 182 2.96 -25.18 3.42
N LEU A 183 3.22 -26.47 3.19
CA LEU A 183 4.23 -26.95 2.24
C LEU A 183 3.90 -26.63 0.77
N ILE A 184 2.62 -26.55 0.42
CA ILE A 184 2.14 -26.27 -0.94
C ILE A 184 1.87 -24.76 -1.15
N SER A 185 1.96 -23.94 -0.10
CA SER A 185 1.67 -22.49 -0.13
C SER A 185 2.35 -21.75 -1.29
N TYR A 186 3.62 -22.07 -1.59
CA TYR A 186 4.38 -21.48 -2.71
C TYR A 186 3.83 -21.79 -4.11
N LYS A 187 2.95 -22.79 -4.25
CA LYS A 187 2.18 -23.05 -5.48
C LYS A 187 0.78 -22.48 -5.40
N LEU A 188 0.17 -22.53 -4.22
CA LEU A 188 -1.19 -22.07 -4.00
C LEU A 188 -1.32 -20.56 -4.19
N VAL A 189 -0.45 -19.77 -3.56
CA VAL A 189 -0.50 -18.30 -3.63
C VAL A 189 -0.36 -17.80 -5.07
N PRO A 190 0.62 -18.23 -5.88
CA PRO A 190 0.68 -17.89 -7.29
C PRO A 190 -0.52 -18.37 -8.11
N SER A 191 -1.07 -19.55 -7.84
CA SER A 191 -2.27 -20.02 -8.52
C SER A 191 -3.47 -19.09 -8.25
N LEU A 192 -3.59 -18.58 -7.03
CA LEU A 192 -4.67 -17.68 -6.60
C LEU A 192 -4.47 -16.22 -7.02
N MET A 193 -3.23 -15.74 -7.19
CA MET A 193 -2.94 -14.32 -7.43
C MET A 193 -2.07 -14.01 -8.66
N GLY A 194 -1.20 -14.90 -9.11
CA GLY A 194 -0.18 -14.63 -10.14
C GLY A 194 -0.64 -14.88 -11.58
N ASP A 195 -0.78 -13.84 -12.39
CA ASP A 195 -1.26 -13.91 -13.78
C ASP A 195 -0.20 -14.39 -14.77
N TRP A 196 1.01 -13.87 -14.65
CA TRP A 196 2.13 -14.24 -15.51
C TRP A 196 3.26 -14.83 -14.67
N ARG A 197 3.81 -15.96 -15.15
CA ARG A 197 5.06 -16.48 -14.63
C ARG A 197 6.22 -15.77 -15.33
N ILE A 198 7.13 -15.22 -14.53
CA ILE A 198 8.31 -14.50 -14.98
C ILE A 198 9.53 -15.43 -14.83
N ASP A 199 10.30 -15.56 -15.89
CA ASP A 199 11.47 -16.44 -15.97
C ASP A 199 12.58 -15.78 -16.80
N ARG A 200 13.74 -16.44 -16.94
CA ARG A 200 14.89 -15.90 -17.69
C ARG A 200 14.56 -15.55 -19.15
N GLY A 201 13.67 -16.30 -19.79
CA GLY A 201 13.27 -16.04 -21.18
C GLY A 201 12.26 -14.89 -21.31
N HIS A 202 11.50 -14.61 -20.25
CA HIS A 202 10.44 -13.59 -20.22
C HIS A 202 10.65 -12.66 -19.02
N ARG A 203 11.84 -12.08 -18.90
CA ARG A 203 12.27 -11.33 -17.71
C ARG A 203 11.76 -9.90 -17.62
N TYR A 204 11.45 -9.30 -18.76
CA TYR A 204 11.03 -7.90 -18.85
C TYR A 204 9.51 -7.74 -18.78
N VAL A 205 9.08 -6.73 -18.05
CA VAL A 205 7.70 -6.25 -17.97
C VAL A 205 7.66 -4.84 -18.53
N TYR A 206 6.81 -4.59 -19.52
CA TYR A 206 6.61 -3.27 -20.11
C TYR A 206 5.29 -2.69 -19.61
N LEU A 207 5.35 -1.48 -19.08
CA LEU A 207 4.20 -0.69 -18.69
C LEU A 207 4.13 0.52 -19.63
N VAL A 208 3.09 0.55 -20.47
CA VAL A 208 2.80 1.68 -21.35
C VAL A 208 1.73 2.53 -20.66
N GLY A 209 2.13 3.65 -20.09
CA GLY A 209 1.30 4.59 -19.36
C GLY A 209 0.81 5.74 -20.23
N LEU A 210 -0.44 6.15 -20.01
CA LEU A 210 -0.98 7.42 -20.49
C LEU A 210 -1.20 8.30 -19.26
N ARG A 211 -0.30 9.24 -19.02
CA ARG A 211 -0.32 10.16 -17.89
C ARG A 211 -1.10 11.41 -18.28
N MET A 212 -2.14 11.75 -17.53
CA MET A 212 -3.02 12.87 -17.86
C MET A 212 -3.50 13.60 -16.60
N PRO A 213 -3.90 14.88 -16.71
CA PRO A 213 -4.56 15.59 -15.62
C PRO A 213 -5.80 14.82 -15.13
N LEU A 214 -6.05 14.86 -13.82
CA LEU A 214 -7.14 14.10 -13.20
C LEU A 214 -8.52 14.45 -13.75
N GLU A 215 -8.73 15.71 -14.13
CA GLU A 215 -9.97 16.21 -14.72
C GLU A 215 -10.30 15.47 -16.02
N LYS A 216 -9.29 15.25 -16.86
CA LYS A 216 -9.42 14.49 -18.12
C LYS A 216 -9.41 12.98 -17.89
N TYR A 217 -8.72 12.53 -16.85
CA TYR A 217 -8.48 11.10 -16.61
C TYR A 217 -9.77 10.27 -16.58
N GLN A 218 -10.77 10.68 -15.80
CA GLN A 218 -12.01 9.91 -15.69
C GLN A 218 -12.79 9.87 -17.01
N GLU A 219 -12.82 10.99 -17.74
CA GLU A 219 -13.50 11.08 -19.03
C GLU A 219 -12.84 10.15 -20.07
N VAL A 220 -11.52 10.27 -20.23
CA VAL A 220 -10.73 9.46 -21.16
C VAL A 220 -10.80 7.98 -20.80
N LEU A 221 -10.68 7.65 -19.51
CA LEU A 221 -10.75 6.29 -19.02
C LEU A 221 -12.08 5.63 -19.38
N ASN A 222 -13.20 6.32 -19.15
CA ASN A 222 -14.53 5.76 -19.34
C ASN A 222 -14.98 5.76 -20.81
N ARG A 223 -14.64 6.81 -21.58
CA ARG A 223 -15.09 6.95 -22.97
C ARG A 223 -14.19 6.23 -23.97
N VAL A 224 -12.88 6.23 -23.75
CA VAL A 224 -11.89 5.75 -24.73
C VAL A 224 -11.26 4.44 -24.28
N ILE A 225 -10.61 4.44 -23.11
CA ILE A 225 -9.73 3.33 -22.69
C ILE A 225 -10.54 2.09 -22.31
N MET A 226 -11.46 2.19 -21.35
CA MET A 226 -12.18 1.03 -20.80
C MET A 226 -13.01 0.25 -21.84
N PRO A 227 -13.76 0.90 -22.75
CA PRO A 227 -14.54 0.19 -23.77
C PRO A 227 -13.67 -0.57 -24.78
N ARG A 228 -12.48 -0.04 -25.11
CA ARG A 228 -11.59 -0.59 -26.16
C ARG A 228 -10.28 -1.17 -25.62
N ARG A 229 -10.16 -1.35 -24.30
CA ARG A 229 -8.90 -1.72 -23.61
C ARG A 229 -8.18 -2.93 -24.20
N TYR A 230 -8.92 -3.96 -24.60
CA TYR A 230 -8.33 -5.19 -25.15
C TYR A 230 -7.85 -5.01 -26.58
N GLU A 231 -8.60 -4.25 -27.37
CA GLU A 231 -8.24 -3.92 -28.74
C GLU A 231 -6.97 -3.07 -28.76
N ILE A 232 -6.95 -1.99 -27.97
CA ILE A 232 -5.79 -1.11 -27.79
C ILE A 232 -4.58 -1.92 -27.35
N LYS A 233 -4.74 -2.74 -26.30
CA LYS A 233 -3.66 -3.59 -25.77
C LYS A 233 -3.12 -4.54 -26.84
N ARG A 234 -3.98 -5.21 -27.61
CA ARG A 234 -3.58 -6.14 -28.67
C ARG A 234 -2.85 -5.42 -29.80
N ARG A 235 -3.33 -4.25 -30.24
CA ARG A 235 -2.71 -3.45 -31.29
C ARG A 235 -1.34 -2.94 -30.88
N LEU A 236 -1.20 -2.42 -29.66
CA LEU A 236 0.10 -1.99 -29.10
C LEU A 236 1.12 -3.14 -29.11
N TYR A 237 0.70 -4.33 -28.66
CA TYR A 237 1.57 -5.51 -28.64
C TYR A 237 2.00 -5.93 -30.06
N ALA A 238 1.05 -6.03 -30.99
CA ALA A 238 1.32 -6.44 -32.38
C ALA A 238 2.21 -5.45 -33.15
N ALA A 239 2.10 -4.16 -32.82
CA ALA A 239 2.87 -3.12 -33.47
C ALA A 239 4.32 -3.02 -32.96
N SER A 240 4.65 -3.59 -31.80
CA SER A 240 5.97 -3.48 -31.15
C SER A 240 6.52 -4.83 -30.68
N LEU A 241 6.11 -5.28 -29.50
CA LEU A 241 6.69 -6.43 -28.80
C LEU A 241 6.57 -7.76 -29.57
N GLU A 242 5.56 -7.92 -30.42
CA GLU A 242 5.44 -9.10 -31.30
C GLU A 242 6.56 -9.15 -32.37
N ARG A 243 7.07 -7.99 -32.77
CA ARG A 243 8.19 -7.84 -33.72
C ARG A 243 9.56 -7.85 -33.04
N GLY A 244 9.59 -7.95 -31.71
CA GLY A 244 10.81 -7.83 -30.92
C GLY A 244 11.30 -6.39 -30.70
N GLU A 245 10.46 -5.40 -31.02
CA GLU A 245 10.76 -3.97 -30.84
C GLU A 245 10.14 -3.45 -29.54
N GLU A 246 10.85 -2.56 -28.84
CA GLU A 246 10.29 -1.90 -27.66
C GLU A 246 9.22 -0.87 -28.09
N PRO A 247 8.11 -0.75 -27.35
CA PRO A 247 7.13 0.30 -27.61
C PRO A 247 7.82 1.67 -27.52
N SER A 248 7.55 2.57 -28.48
CA SER A 248 8.03 3.96 -28.46
C SER A 248 6.89 4.93 -28.15
N GLU A 249 7.22 6.11 -27.63
CA GLU A 249 6.21 7.14 -27.32
C GLU A 249 5.49 7.60 -28.59
N GLU A 250 6.20 7.70 -29.72
CA GLU A 250 5.64 8.08 -31.01
C GLU A 250 4.62 7.04 -31.50
N LEU A 251 4.91 5.75 -31.34
CA LEU A 251 3.97 4.68 -31.67
C LEU A 251 2.70 4.78 -30.83
N VAL A 252 2.85 5.00 -29.53
CA VAL A 252 1.71 5.17 -28.61
C VAL A 252 0.91 6.39 -29.03
N ARG A 253 1.56 7.52 -29.32
CA ARG A 253 0.90 8.75 -29.75
C ARG A 253 0.12 8.56 -31.05
N ALA A 254 0.75 8.02 -32.07
CA ALA A 254 0.10 7.75 -33.35
C ALA A 254 -1.13 6.84 -33.18
N MET A 255 -1.02 5.79 -32.37
CA MET A 255 -2.12 4.86 -32.14
C MET A 255 -3.26 5.50 -31.36
N MET A 256 -2.98 6.24 -30.29
CA MET A 256 -4.02 6.89 -29.48
C MET A 256 -4.77 7.98 -30.26
N SER A 257 -4.12 8.67 -31.21
CA SER A 257 -4.78 9.63 -32.10
C SER A 257 -5.88 8.98 -32.95
N GLU A 258 -5.73 7.72 -33.36
CA GLU A 258 -6.81 6.97 -34.04
C GLU A 258 -8.03 6.74 -33.14
N TYR A 259 -7.83 6.74 -31.82
CA TYR A 259 -8.88 6.63 -30.82
C TYR A 259 -9.45 8.00 -30.40
N GLY A 260 -9.03 9.09 -31.05
CA GLY A 260 -9.51 10.45 -30.81
C GLY A 260 -8.82 11.17 -29.65
N LEU A 261 -7.72 10.63 -29.11
CA LEU A 261 -6.92 11.27 -28.08
C LEU A 261 -5.84 12.16 -28.71
N GLN A 262 -5.84 13.44 -28.37
CA GLN A 262 -4.83 14.36 -28.87
C GLN A 262 -3.54 14.26 -28.03
N PRO A 263 -2.34 14.48 -28.62
CA PRO A 263 -1.08 14.42 -27.88
C PRO A 263 -0.96 15.40 -26.72
N GLU A 264 -1.79 16.44 -26.66
CA GLU A 264 -1.85 17.43 -25.57
C GLU A 264 -2.74 16.97 -24.41
N ASP A 265 -3.54 15.91 -24.59
CA ASP A 265 -4.41 15.38 -23.54
C ASP A 265 -3.65 14.50 -22.54
N TYR A 266 -2.48 13.98 -22.93
CA TYR A 266 -1.69 13.06 -22.12
C TYR A 266 -0.20 13.06 -22.51
N GLU A 267 0.63 12.63 -21.57
CA GLU A 267 2.02 12.27 -21.77
C GLU A 267 2.12 10.74 -21.85
N ALA A 268 2.71 10.22 -22.92
CA ALA A 268 3.02 8.79 -23.02
C ALA A 268 4.24 8.50 -22.15
N GLU A 269 4.17 7.46 -21.32
CA GLU A 269 5.29 6.99 -20.50
C GLU A 269 5.51 5.51 -20.77
N ILE A 270 6.75 5.12 -21.06
CA ILE A 270 7.10 3.70 -21.23
C ILE A 270 8.10 3.31 -20.17
N LYS A 271 7.67 2.39 -19.31
CA LYS A 271 8.50 1.85 -18.23
C LYS A 271 8.79 0.38 -18.50
N ARG A 272 10.07 0.07 -18.67
CA ARG A 272 10.58 -1.30 -18.79
C ARG A 272 11.20 -1.72 -17.46
N VAL A 273 10.75 -2.85 -16.92
CA VAL A 273 11.24 -3.40 -15.65
C VAL A 273 11.78 -4.80 -15.86
N ASP A 274 13.05 -5.03 -15.52
CA ASP A 274 13.66 -6.35 -15.49
C ASP A 274 13.33 -7.09 -14.19
N LEU A 275 12.08 -7.53 -14.05
CA LEU A 275 11.60 -8.12 -12.80
C LEU A 275 12.36 -9.39 -12.40
N TYR A 276 12.73 -10.24 -13.37
CA TYR A 276 13.54 -11.42 -13.04
C TYR A 276 14.96 -11.03 -12.61
N GLY A 277 15.56 -10.04 -13.28
CA GLY A 277 16.90 -9.55 -12.96
C GLY A 277 16.98 -8.91 -11.58
N ILE A 278 15.99 -8.11 -11.21
CA ILE A 278 15.81 -7.58 -9.85
C ILE A 278 15.82 -8.72 -8.83
N VAL A 279 15.00 -9.75 -9.05
CA VAL A 279 14.95 -10.93 -8.16
C VAL A 279 16.30 -11.65 -8.08
N GLU A 280 17.04 -11.79 -9.20
CA GLU A 280 18.38 -12.36 -9.21
C GLU A 280 19.38 -11.52 -8.38
N ARG A 281 19.33 -10.19 -8.50
CA ARG A 281 20.21 -9.29 -7.73
C ARG A 281 19.91 -9.33 -6.24
N VAL A 282 18.64 -9.27 -5.85
CA VAL A 282 18.23 -9.40 -4.44
C VAL A 282 18.65 -10.77 -3.89
N ALA A 283 18.40 -11.86 -4.63
CA ALA A 283 18.81 -13.21 -4.22
C ALA A 283 20.33 -13.33 -4.00
N ALA A 284 21.13 -12.68 -4.85
CA ALA A 284 22.58 -12.64 -4.72
C ALA A 284 23.02 -11.94 -3.42
N ARG A 285 22.36 -10.83 -3.04
CA ARG A 285 22.59 -10.13 -1.76
C ARG A 285 22.28 -11.00 -0.55
N PHE A 286 21.23 -11.82 -0.64
CA PHE A 286 20.86 -12.82 0.37
C PHE A 286 21.70 -14.11 0.31
N LYS A 287 22.69 -14.19 -0.60
CA LYS A 287 23.60 -15.34 -0.79
C LYS A 287 22.87 -16.68 -0.97
N THR A 288 21.66 -16.66 -1.54
CA THR A 288 20.90 -17.88 -1.84
C THR A 288 21.24 -18.41 -3.23
N LYS A 289 21.33 -19.75 -3.36
CA LYS A 289 21.53 -20.42 -4.65
C LYS A 289 20.22 -20.76 -5.37
N ARG A 290 19.07 -20.65 -4.68
CA ARG A 290 17.77 -20.98 -5.24
C ARG A 290 16.87 -19.77 -5.24
N LEU A 291 16.45 -19.40 -6.44
CA LEU A 291 15.53 -18.30 -6.68
C LEU A 291 14.10 -18.77 -6.39
N PRO A 292 13.28 -17.93 -5.73
CA PRO A 292 11.84 -18.17 -5.67
C PRO A 292 11.25 -18.15 -7.08
N SER A 293 10.13 -18.87 -7.27
CA SER A 293 9.35 -18.72 -8.50
C SER A 293 8.74 -17.33 -8.57
N VAL A 294 8.95 -16.60 -9.67
CA VAL A 294 8.51 -15.21 -9.80
C VAL A 294 7.22 -15.13 -10.60
N TYR A 295 6.25 -14.37 -10.07
CA TYR A 295 4.97 -14.14 -10.71
C TYR A 295 4.59 -12.67 -10.68
N LEU A 296 3.91 -12.22 -11.73
CA LEU A 296 3.32 -10.89 -11.84
C LEU A 296 1.79 -11.01 -11.74
N SER A 297 1.18 -10.20 -10.88
CA SER A 297 -0.26 -10.09 -10.70
C SER A 297 -0.78 -8.79 -11.32
N ASN A 298 -1.76 -8.89 -12.20
CA ASN A 298 -2.34 -7.75 -12.92
C ASN A 298 -3.37 -7.01 -12.07
N VAL A 299 -2.90 -6.35 -11.02
CA VAL A 299 -3.70 -5.61 -10.05
C VAL A 299 -3.09 -4.23 -9.84
N VAL A 300 -3.92 -3.19 -9.84
CA VAL A 300 -3.49 -1.78 -9.69
C VAL A 300 -3.05 -1.43 -8.27
N VAL A 301 -3.48 -2.20 -7.27
CA VAL A 301 -3.08 -2.02 -5.88
C VAL A 301 -1.62 -2.46 -5.72
N PRO A 302 -0.71 -1.57 -5.28
CA PRO A 302 0.69 -1.93 -5.05
C PRO A 302 0.80 -2.99 -3.96
N ASN A 303 1.42 -4.12 -4.30
CA ASN A 303 1.73 -5.16 -3.34
C ASN A 303 2.87 -6.05 -3.85
N ALA A 304 3.61 -6.63 -2.92
CA ALA A 304 4.51 -7.74 -3.15
C ALA A 304 4.30 -8.74 -2.01
N ALA A 305 4.44 -10.04 -2.29
CA ALA A 305 4.32 -11.06 -1.27
C ALA A 305 5.23 -12.23 -1.58
N ALA A 306 6.03 -12.64 -0.60
CA ALA A 306 6.67 -13.94 -0.58
C ALA A 306 5.79 -15.00 0.10
N SER A 307 5.79 -16.20 -0.46
CA SER A 307 5.13 -17.36 0.13
C SER A 307 6.01 -18.59 0.03
N GLY A 308 5.92 -19.46 1.03
CA GLY A 308 6.72 -20.67 1.09
C GLY A 308 7.34 -20.93 2.46
N VAL A 309 7.81 -22.16 2.65
CA VAL A 309 8.48 -22.59 3.89
C VAL A 309 10.00 -22.40 3.85
N GLY A 310 10.54 -21.76 2.80
CA GLY A 310 11.96 -21.47 2.62
C GLY A 310 12.36 -21.48 1.14
N TRP A 311 13.61 -21.13 0.83
CA TRP A 311 14.12 -20.92 -0.53
C TRP A 311 13.85 -22.01 -1.57
N ARG A 312 13.74 -23.29 -1.14
CA ARG A 312 13.48 -24.42 -2.05
C ARG A 312 12.02 -24.50 -2.48
N LEU A 313 11.13 -24.05 -1.63
CA LEU A 313 9.68 -24.14 -1.76
C LEU A 313 9.12 -22.74 -1.57
N SER A 314 9.55 -21.81 -2.43
CA SER A 314 9.16 -20.40 -2.36
C SER A 314 8.72 -19.82 -3.69
N SER A 315 7.84 -18.83 -3.59
CA SER A 315 7.36 -18.03 -4.69
C SER A 315 7.22 -16.58 -4.26
N VAL A 316 7.37 -15.67 -5.20
CA VAL A 316 7.16 -14.24 -4.99
C VAL A 316 6.17 -13.76 -6.04
N VAL A 317 5.17 -13.02 -5.58
CA VAL A 317 4.16 -12.38 -6.43
C VAL A 317 4.34 -10.88 -6.29
N VAL A 318 4.54 -10.18 -7.40
CA VAL A 318 4.60 -8.72 -7.48
C VAL A 318 3.39 -8.22 -8.25
N THR A 319 2.75 -7.12 -7.83
CA THR A 319 1.64 -6.55 -8.60
C THR A 319 2.12 -5.53 -9.62
N THR A 320 1.36 -5.37 -10.71
CA THR A 320 1.59 -4.31 -11.69
C THR A 320 1.50 -2.91 -11.07
N GLY A 321 0.65 -2.73 -10.06
CA GLY A 321 0.56 -1.50 -9.28
C GLY A 321 1.84 -1.16 -8.51
N LEU A 322 2.57 -2.17 -8.04
CA LEU A 322 3.87 -1.96 -7.40
C LEU A 322 4.90 -1.49 -8.43
N LEU A 323 4.97 -2.18 -9.59
CA LEU A 323 5.88 -1.82 -10.67
C LEU A 323 5.59 -0.45 -11.26
N SER A 324 4.33 0.00 -11.30
CA SER A 324 4.00 1.34 -11.80
C SER A 324 4.40 2.44 -10.84
N ARG A 325 4.37 2.21 -9.52
CA ARG A 325 4.62 3.26 -8.51
C ARG A 325 6.06 3.36 -8.03
N LEU A 326 6.79 2.24 -8.01
CA LEU A 326 8.14 2.17 -7.45
C LEU A 326 9.21 2.12 -8.53
N ASP A 327 10.35 2.76 -8.28
CA ASP A 327 11.54 2.60 -9.11
C ASP A 327 12.25 1.25 -8.86
N GLU A 328 13.26 0.92 -9.66
CA GLU A 328 13.93 -0.38 -9.60
C GLU A 328 14.59 -0.65 -8.24
N GLU A 329 15.21 0.36 -7.63
CA GLU A 329 15.88 0.24 -6.32
C GLU A 329 14.87 0.12 -5.18
N GLU A 330 13.73 0.83 -5.28
CA GLU A 330 12.59 0.69 -4.36
C GLU A 330 11.96 -0.71 -4.46
N ILE A 331 11.82 -1.27 -5.67
CA ILE A 331 11.33 -2.64 -5.88
C ILE A 331 12.33 -3.64 -5.28
N GLU A 332 13.64 -3.46 -5.49
CA GLU A 332 14.68 -4.28 -4.85
C GLU A 332 14.54 -4.25 -3.33
N ALA A 333 14.35 -3.07 -2.74
CA ALA A 333 14.22 -2.89 -1.30
C ALA A 333 12.98 -3.58 -0.72
N VAL A 334 11.83 -3.48 -1.40
CA VAL A 334 10.61 -4.21 -1.01
C VAL A 334 10.80 -5.72 -1.15
N LEU A 335 11.41 -6.18 -2.24
CA LEU A 335 11.72 -7.60 -2.41
C LEU A 335 12.72 -8.12 -1.38
N GLY A 336 13.67 -7.28 -0.94
CA GLY A 336 14.56 -7.61 0.17
C GLY A 336 13.80 -7.85 1.47
N HIS A 337 12.78 -7.06 1.76
CA HIS A 337 11.89 -7.27 2.91
C HIS A 337 11.17 -8.63 2.78
N GLU A 338 10.57 -8.91 1.62
CA GLU A 338 9.91 -10.20 1.36
C GLU A 338 10.87 -11.40 1.45
N PHE A 339 12.11 -11.24 0.99
CA PHE A 339 13.13 -12.29 1.04
C PHE A 339 13.60 -12.55 2.45
N SER A 340 13.54 -11.54 3.31
CA SER A 340 13.85 -11.67 4.73
C SER A 340 12.91 -12.64 5.44
N HIS A 341 11.63 -12.70 5.04
CA HIS A 341 10.68 -13.69 5.54
C HIS A 341 11.03 -15.12 5.09
N LEU A 342 11.46 -15.28 3.84
CA LEU A 342 11.90 -16.57 3.30
C LEU A 342 13.18 -17.07 3.98
N MET A 343 14.12 -16.17 4.25
CA MET A 343 15.39 -16.48 4.90
C MET A 343 15.19 -17.00 6.33
N HIS A 344 14.22 -16.43 7.06
CA HIS A 344 13.96 -16.78 8.46
C HIS A 344 12.83 -17.79 8.66
N HIS A 345 12.25 -18.30 7.58
CA HIS A 345 11.17 -19.28 7.62
C HIS A 345 9.96 -18.81 8.44
N ASP A 346 9.60 -17.52 8.33
CA ASP A 346 8.60 -16.90 9.21
C ASP A 346 7.22 -17.59 9.13
N VAL A 347 6.86 -18.12 7.96
CA VAL A 347 5.63 -18.92 7.80
C VAL A 347 5.63 -20.15 8.72
N VAL A 348 6.77 -20.83 8.86
CA VAL A 348 6.93 -21.98 9.76
C VAL A 348 6.91 -21.52 11.21
N SER A 349 7.59 -20.41 11.52
CA SER A 349 7.61 -19.83 12.87
C SER A 349 6.21 -19.44 13.35
N PHE A 350 5.40 -18.78 12.51
CA PHE A 350 4.02 -18.44 12.85
C PHE A 350 3.11 -19.66 12.92
N PHE A 351 3.31 -20.66 12.06
CA PHE A 351 2.61 -21.94 12.17
C PHE A 351 2.91 -22.63 13.51
N LEU A 352 4.19 -22.70 13.92
CA LEU A 352 4.56 -23.29 15.20
C LEU A 352 4.01 -22.48 16.38
N LEU A 353 4.14 -21.16 16.34
CA LEU A 353 3.63 -20.26 17.39
C LEU A 353 2.12 -20.45 17.59
N SER A 354 1.35 -20.41 16.50
CA SER A 354 -0.11 -20.60 16.54
C SER A 354 -0.49 -22.04 16.92
N SER A 355 0.25 -23.05 16.46
CA SER A 355 -0.03 -24.45 16.80
C SER A 355 0.24 -24.75 18.27
N VAL A 356 1.34 -24.23 18.82
CA VAL A 356 1.67 -24.36 20.25
C VAL A 356 0.60 -23.65 21.08
N GLU A 357 0.24 -22.41 20.73
CA GLU A 357 -0.82 -21.67 21.42
C GLU A 357 -2.16 -22.43 21.39
N TYR A 358 -2.55 -22.94 20.23
CA TYR A 358 -3.77 -23.72 20.05
C TYR A 358 -3.77 -25.01 20.89
N LEU A 359 -2.71 -25.81 20.82
CA LEU A 359 -2.60 -27.07 21.55
C LEU A 359 -2.51 -26.83 23.06
N SER A 360 -1.73 -25.84 23.50
CA SER A 360 -1.69 -25.42 24.90
C SER A 360 -3.06 -24.97 25.38
N ARG A 361 -3.80 -24.22 24.55
CA ARG A 361 -5.17 -23.81 24.87
C ARG A 361 -6.07 -25.02 25.10
N VAL A 362 -6.05 -25.98 24.18
CA VAL A 362 -6.97 -27.14 24.21
C VAL A 362 -6.61 -28.18 25.27
N TYR A 363 -5.33 -28.41 25.58
CA TYR A 363 -4.91 -29.49 26.49
C TYR A 363 -4.51 -29.00 27.89
N VAL A 364 -3.96 -27.79 28.01
CA VAL A 364 -3.47 -27.26 29.29
C VAL A 364 -4.49 -26.30 29.88
N ILE A 365 -4.92 -25.33 29.08
CA ILE A 365 -5.66 -24.16 29.59
C ILE A 365 -7.12 -24.50 29.88
N THR A 366 -7.78 -25.29 29.01
CA THR A 366 -9.13 -25.84 29.24
C THR A 366 -9.21 -26.72 30.49
N ARG A 367 -8.11 -27.29 31.01
CA ARG A 367 -8.15 -28.04 32.29
C ARG A 367 -8.59 -27.16 33.46
N PHE A 368 -8.43 -25.84 33.32
CA PHE A 368 -8.88 -24.80 34.23
C PHE A 368 -10.23 -24.20 33.79
N TRP A 369 -11.06 -24.94 33.06
CA TRP A 369 -12.33 -24.51 32.47
C TRP A 369 -13.22 -23.62 33.36
N PRO A 370 -13.38 -23.86 34.68
CA PRO A 370 -14.16 -22.97 35.54
C PRO A 370 -13.67 -21.52 35.55
N PHE A 371 -12.37 -21.28 35.35
CA PHE A 371 -11.79 -19.94 35.22
C PHE A 371 -12.07 -19.31 33.84
N PHE A 372 -12.13 -20.13 32.78
CA PHE A 372 -12.33 -19.68 31.40
C PHE A 372 -13.80 -19.46 31.03
N ALA A 373 -14.74 -19.99 31.82
CA ALA A 373 -16.16 -19.67 31.74
C ALA A 373 -16.52 -18.28 32.35
N THR A 374 -15.52 -17.52 32.79
CA THR A 374 -15.65 -16.15 33.34
C THR A 374 -15.08 -15.11 32.37
N PRO A 375 -15.22 -13.79 32.64
CA PRO A 375 -14.54 -12.75 31.86
C PRO A 375 -13.02 -12.91 31.76
N LEU A 376 -12.38 -13.68 32.65
CA LEU A 376 -10.95 -14.00 32.56
C LEU A 376 -10.60 -14.80 31.31
N GLY A 377 -11.51 -15.65 30.81
CA GLY A 377 -11.29 -16.38 29.57
C GLY A 377 -11.23 -15.47 28.35
N PHE A 378 -12.08 -14.45 28.32
CA PHE A 378 -12.02 -13.39 27.31
C PHE A 378 -10.72 -12.60 27.39
N LEU A 379 -10.28 -12.22 28.60
CA LEU A 379 -9.00 -11.51 28.80
C LEU A 379 -7.80 -12.34 28.33
N TYR A 380 -7.80 -13.64 28.58
CA TYR A 380 -6.76 -14.53 28.07
C TYR A 380 -6.75 -14.56 26.53
N LEU A 381 -7.90 -14.73 25.87
CA LEU A 381 -7.96 -14.74 24.40
C LEU A 381 -7.50 -13.41 23.82
N TRP A 382 -7.94 -12.30 24.43
CA TRP A 382 -7.52 -10.96 24.04
C TRP A 382 -6.00 -10.78 24.20
N PHE A 383 -5.41 -11.21 25.32
CA PHE A 383 -3.98 -11.13 25.57
C PHE A 383 -3.18 -12.05 24.63
N SER A 384 -3.62 -13.29 24.43
CA SER A 384 -3.00 -14.26 23.51
C SER A 384 -2.94 -13.72 22.08
N LEU A 385 -4.07 -13.20 21.59
CA LEU A 385 -4.16 -12.61 20.26
C LEU A 385 -3.30 -11.34 20.14
N THR A 386 -3.33 -10.48 21.16
CA THR A 386 -2.49 -9.27 21.20
C THR A 386 -1.00 -9.63 21.20
N ALA A 387 -0.59 -10.63 21.98
CA ALA A 387 0.78 -11.12 22.03
C ALA A 387 1.23 -11.67 20.67
N PHE A 388 0.38 -12.42 19.97
CA PHE A 388 0.66 -12.90 18.62
C PHE A 388 0.95 -11.74 17.65
N PHE A 389 0.10 -10.71 17.63
CA PHE A 389 0.31 -9.54 16.76
C PHE A 389 1.52 -8.70 17.19
N VAL A 390 1.83 -8.59 18.48
CA VAL A 390 3.06 -7.92 18.94
C VAL A 390 4.31 -8.66 18.43
N VAL A 391 4.32 -9.99 18.51
CA VAL A 391 5.42 -10.80 17.94
C VAL A 391 5.49 -10.63 16.42
N ALA A 392 4.35 -10.59 15.74
CA ALA A 392 4.31 -10.33 14.30
C ALA A 392 4.93 -8.96 13.95
N LYS A 393 4.65 -7.91 14.72
CA LYS A 393 5.27 -6.59 14.51
C LYS A 393 6.79 -6.62 14.67
N PHE A 394 7.33 -7.45 15.57
CA PHE A 394 8.78 -7.64 15.69
C PHE A 394 9.38 -8.34 14.48
N VAL A 395 8.68 -9.33 13.92
CA VAL A 395 9.08 -10.02 12.69
C VAL A 395 9.13 -9.05 11.50
N GLU A 396 8.11 -8.20 11.37
CA GLU A 396 8.04 -7.16 10.32
C GLU A 396 9.16 -6.12 10.45
N ALA A 397 9.40 -5.62 11.67
CA ALA A 397 10.50 -4.68 11.93
C ALA A 397 11.87 -5.31 11.64
N ARG A 398 12.05 -6.60 11.96
CA ARG A 398 13.26 -7.36 11.59
C ARG A 398 13.39 -7.46 10.07
N ALA A 399 12.32 -7.74 9.35
CA ALA A 399 12.34 -7.84 7.89
C ALA A 399 12.78 -6.53 7.23
N ASP A 400 12.32 -5.38 7.74
CA ASP A 400 12.79 -4.05 7.32
C ASP A 400 14.29 -3.85 7.56
N ILE A 401 14.77 -4.18 8.77
CA ILE A 401 16.18 -4.05 9.16
C ILE A 401 17.06 -4.94 8.28
N ASP A 402 16.66 -6.19 8.05
CA ASP A 402 17.44 -7.12 7.22
C ASP A 402 17.49 -6.67 5.77
N SER A 403 16.38 -6.17 5.20
CA SER A 403 16.38 -5.59 3.86
C SER A 403 17.36 -4.40 3.78
N ALA A 404 17.25 -3.46 4.72
CA ALA A 404 18.12 -2.29 4.82
C ALA A 404 19.61 -2.67 4.93
N VAL A 405 19.94 -3.65 5.78
CA VAL A 405 21.33 -4.03 6.05
C VAL A 405 21.93 -4.88 4.92
N LEU A 406 21.16 -5.82 4.36
CA LEU A 406 21.66 -6.73 3.31
C LEU A 406 21.75 -6.07 1.94
N LEU A 407 20.81 -5.16 1.62
CA LEU A 407 20.81 -4.43 0.36
C LEU A 407 21.61 -3.12 0.44
N GLY A 408 21.73 -2.53 1.64
CA GLY A 408 22.44 -1.26 1.85
C GLY A 408 21.65 -0.03 1.39
N THR A 409 20.35 -0.16 1.19
CA THR A 409 19.46 0.89 0.65
C THR A 409 18.24 1.17 1.55
N PRO A 410 18.44 1.52 2.84
CA PRO A 410 17.34 1.80 3.77
C PRO A 410 16.44 2.96 3.32
N ASP A 411 17.03 3.99 2.72
CA ASP A 411 16.35 5.16 2.17
C ASP A 411 15.37 4.78 1.05
N LYS A 412 15.72 3.78 0.23
CA LYS A 412 14.85 3.26 -0.83
C LYS A 412 13.66 2.51 -0.27
N LEU A 413 13.85 1.70 0.77
CA LEU A 413 12.71 1.06 1.45
C LEU A 413 11.80 2.11 2.12
N ALA A 414 12.38 3.14 2.74
CA ALA A 414 11.62 4.23 3.35
C ALA A 414 10.80 5.00 2.30
N SER A 415 11.41 5.31 1.14
CA SER A 415 10.72 5.94 0.02
C SER A 415 9.60 5.06 -0.54
N ALA A 416 9.85 3.76 -0.70
CA ALA A 416 8.84 2.80 -1.15
C ALA A 416 7.63 2.76 -0.21
N LEU A 417 7.87 2.60 1.10
CA LEU A 417 6.84 2.59 2.15
C LEU A 417 6.02 3.88 2.16
N ARG A 418 6.67 5.04 1.97
CA ARG A 418 6.00 6.33 1.83
C ARG A 418 5.08 6.38 0.62
N LYS A 419 5.55 5.93 -0.56
CA LYS A 419 4.78 5.93 -1.81
C LYS A 419 3.58 5.00 -1.79
N ILE A 420 3.70 3.81 -1.19
CA ILE A 420 2.61 2.82 -1.15
C ILE A 420 1.65 3.00 0.03
N GLY A 421 2.14 3.57 1.14
CA GLY A 421 1.41 3.63 2.41
C GLY A 421 1.01 5.04 2.86
N PHE A 422 1.07 6.05 1.99
CA PHE A 422 0.82 7.46 2.33
C PHE A 422 -0.40 7.69 3.24
N ARG A 423 -1.54 7.05 2.92
CA ARG A 423 -2.77 7.17 3.72
C ARG A 423 -2.59 6.69 5.17
N HIS A 424 -1.93 5.56 5.37
CA HIS A 424 -1.64 5.02 6.71
C HIS A 424 -0.68 5.94 7.45
N PHE A 425 0.39 6.37 6.78
CA PHE A 425 1.38 7.30 7.33
C PHE A 425 0.69 8.55 7.88
N TYR A 426 -0.14 9.19 7.05
CA TYR A 426 -0.84 10.42 7.43
C TYR A 426 -1.76 10.24 8.65
N LEU A 427 -2.50 9.13 8.72
CA LEU A 427 -3.39 8.85 9.87
C LEU A 427 -2.60 8.63 11.15
N GLU A 428 -1.45 7.96 11.06
CA GLU A 428 -0.57 7.70 12.19
C GLU A 428 0.15 8.95 12.69
N SER A 429 0.48 9.89 11.80
CA SER A 429 1.08 11.17 12.17
C SER A 429 0.13 12.11 12.94
N ARG A 430 -1.18 11.79 13.04
CA ARG A 430 -2.13 12.56 13.87
C ARG A 430 -1.98 12.19 15.36
N GLY A 431 -2.35 13.10 16.25
CA GLY A 431 -2.31 12.87 17.70
C GLY A 431 -3.02 11.57 18.10
N GLY A 432 -2.30 10.67 18.77
CA GLY A 432 -2.77 9.33 19.16
C GLY A 432 -2.83 8.28 18.05
N GLY A 433 -2.65 8.65 16.78
CA GLY A 433 -2.74 7.73 15.63
C GLY A 433 -1.68 6.63 15.65
N ARG A 434 -0.42 6.99 15.95
CA ARG A 434 0.69 6.04 16.08
C ARG A 434 0.47 5.00 17.19
N LEU A 435 -0.03 5.44 18.35
CA LEU A 435 -0.38 4.51 19.45
C LEU A 435 -1.52 3.58 19.05
N ALA A 436 -2.57 4.11 18.40
CA ALA A 436 -3.68 3.30 17.91
C ALA A 436 -3.21 2.26 16.86
N ALA A 437 -2.24 2.59 16.01
CA ALA A 437 -1.65 1.65 15.06
C ALA A 437 -0.83 0.56 15.75
N TRP A 438 -0.09 0.89 16.82
CA TRP A 438 0.60 -0.10 17.65
C TRP A 438 -0.36 -1.09 18.34
N LEU A 439 -1.51 -0.61 18.82
CA LEU A 439 -2.48 -1.44 19.54
C LEU A 439 -3.41 -2.24 18.62
N ARG A 440 -3.39 -1.97 17.31
CA ARG A 440 -4.22 -2.68 16.34
C ARG A 440 -3.70 -4.10 16.13
N TRP A 441 -4.63 -5.05 16.03
CA TRP A 441 -4.40 -6.43 15.57
C TRP A 441 -4.09 -6.48 14.07
N ASP A 442 -2.94 -5.90 13.73
CA ASP A 442 -2.33 -5.84 12.41
C ASP A 442 -0.88 -6.36 12.57
N PRO A 443 -0.36 -7.22 11.68
CA PRO A 443 0.99 -7.72 11.82
C PRO A 443 2.05 -6.62 11.64
N HIS A 444 1.74 -5.52 10.94
CA HIS A 444 2.71 -4.47 10.67
C HIS A 444 2.78 -3.46 11.83
N PRO A 445 4.01 -3.07 12.25
CA PRO A 445 4.17 -1.92 13.13
C PRO A 445 3.77 -0.63 12.38
N PRO A 446 3.53 0.49 13.10
CA PRO A 446 3.16 1.74 12.47
C PRO A 446 4.12 2.11 11.34
N LEU A 447 3.57 2.51 10.19
CA LEU A 447 4.34 2.91 9.02
C LEU A 447 5.28 4.10 9.31
N THR A 448 4.82 5.03 10.15
CA THR A 448 5.62 6.16 10.64
C THR A 448 6.89 5.70 11.39
N TYR A 449 6.74 4.68 12.25
CA TYR A 449 7.88 4.04 12.91
C TYR A 449 8.82 3.35 11.93
N ARG A 450 8.28 2.56 10.99
CA ARG A 450 9.09 1.86 9.98
C ARG A 450 9.93 2.85 9.17
N TYR A 451 9.30 3.94 8.72
CA TYR A 451 9.95 5.01 7.97
C TYR A 451 11.07 5.69 8.77
N GLU A 452 10.79 6.14 9.99
CA GLU A 452 11.80 6.76 10.87
C GLU A 452 12.96 5.82 11.18
N LYS A 453 12.65 4.53 11.39
CA LYS A 453 13.67 3.54 11.66
C LYS A 453 14.62 3.36 10.49
N LEU A 454 14.09 3.31 9.27
CA LEU A 454 14.90 3.19 8.06
C LEU A 454 15.77 4.44 7.84
N LEU A 455 15.25 5.64 8.10
CA LEU A 455 16.08 6.86 8.07
C LEU A 455 17.16 6.86 9.17
N GLU A 456 16.89 6.30 10.34
CA GLU A 456 17.91 6.12 11.36
C GLU A 456 19.01 5.16 10.86
N LEU A 457 18.64 4.06 10.20
CA LEU A 457 19.57 3.10 9.63
C LEU A 457 20.39 3.66 8.46
N SER A 458 19.83 4.58 7.66
CA SER A 458 20.62 5.26 6.62
C SER A 458 21.77 6.09 7.22
N SER A 459 21.60 6.59 8.46
CA SER A 459 22.63 7.33 9.18
C SER A 459 23.61 6.45 9.96
N LYS A 460 23.20 5.24 10.39
CA LYS A 460 23.99 4.33 11.24
C LYS A 460 24.56 3.16 10.45
N LYS A 461 25.90 3.07 10.36
CA LYS A 461 26.60 2.09 9.50
C LYS A 461 26.55 0.62 9.96
N VAL A 462 26.21 0.29 11.21
CA VAL A 462 26.27 -1.12 11.68
C VAL A 462 25.17 -1.45 12.69
N VAL A 463 24.37 -2.48 12.38
CA VAL A 463 23.47 -3.17 13.32
C VAL A 463 24.04 -4.55 13.60
N LYS A 464 24.40 -4.86 14.85
CA LYS A 464 25.04 -6.15 15.23
C LYS A 464 24.04 -7.30 15.47
N GLY A 465 22.74 -7.04 15.47
CA GLY A 465 21.71 -8.06 15.70
C GLY A 465 20.30 -7.61 15.29
N PRO A 466 19.81 -8.00 14.10
CA PRO A 466 18.51 -7.54 13.57
C PRO A 466 17.34 -7.78 14.52
N TRP A 467 17.26 -8.96 15.14
CA TRP A 467 16.22 -9.29 16.13
C TRP A 467 16.25 -8.41 17.38
N ARG A 468 17.44 -8.22 17.97
CA ARG A 468 17.60 -7.40 19.18
C ARG A 468 17.24 -5.95 18.88
N GLU A 469 17.68 -5.46 17.72
CA GLU A 469 17.36 -4.12 17.26
C GLU A 469 15.85 -3.96 17.03
N ALA A 470 15.22 -4.89 16.30
CA ALA A 470 13.78 -4.88 16.04
C ALA A 470 12.95 -4.82 17.33
N ILE A 471 13.20 -5.75 18.27
CA ILE A 471 12.44 -5.83 19.52
C ILE A 471 12.67 -4.56 20.37
N ALA A 472 13.93 -4.15 20.55
CA ALA A 472 14.25 -2.99 21.38
C ALA A 472 13.66 -1.69 20.80
N SER A 473 13.75 -1.50 19.48
CA SER A 473 13.22 -0.31 18.82
C SER A 473 11.69 -0.28 18.81
N CYS A 474 11.02 -1.39 18.56
CA CYS A 474 9.56 -1.48 18.67
C CYS A 474 9.06 -1.16 20.08
N LEU A 475 9.67 -1.76 21.12
CA LEU A 475 9.27 -1.52 22.51
C LEU A 475 9.51 -0.07 22.94
N ASN A 476 10.65 0.51 22.54
CA ASN A 476 10.96 1.91 22.82
C ASN A 476 9.99 2.86 22.12
N ASP A 477 9.61 2.58 20.87
CA ASP A 477 8.67 3.40 20.11
C ASP A 477 7.25 3.33 20.68
N LEU A 478 6.81 2.12 21.06
CA LEU A 478 5.53 1.93 21.74
C LEU A 478 5.47 2.73 23.05
N ALA A 479 6.52 2.66 23.87
CA ALA A 479 6.60 3.42 25.12
C ALA A 479 6.59 4.94 24.88
N LYS A 480 7.30 5.43 23.86
CA LYS A 480 7.26 6.84 23.45
C LYS A 480 5.87 7.26 22.99
N SER A 481 5.23 6.45 22.15
CA SER A 481 3.87 6.68 21.64
C SER A 481 2.84 6.72 22.76
N PHE A 482 3.00 5.89 23.80
CA PHE A 482 2.15 5.91 24.98
C PHE A 482 2.29 7.22 25.77
N ARG A 483 3.53 7.64 26.08
CA ARG A 483 3.83 8.91 26.79
C ARG A 483 3.45 10.18 26.02
N ALA A 484 3.30 10.08 24.71
CA ALA A 484 2.86 11.21 23.88
C ALA A 484 1.34 11.43 23.94
N VAL A 485 0.59 10.43 24.41
CA VAL A 485 -0.88 10.46 24.50
C VAL A 485 -1.36 10.63 25.93
N PHE A 486 -0.70 9.98 26.88
CA PHE A 486 -0.97 10.03 28.33
C PHE A 486 0.21 10.68 29.05
#